data_AF-A0AAW7WN85-F1
#
_entry.id   AF-A0AAW7WN85-F1
#
_cell.length_a   1.000
_cell.length_b   1.000
_cell.length_c   1.000
_cell.angle_alpha   90.00
_cell.angle_beta   90.00
_cell.angle_gamma   90.00
#
_symmetry.space_group_name_H-M   'P 1'
#
loop_
_entity.id
_entity.type
_entity.pdbx_description
1 polymer ?
#
loop_
_entity_poly.entity_id
_entity_poly.type
_entity_poly.pdbx_seq_one_letter_code
_entity_poly.pdbx_strand_id
1 'polypeptide(L)'
;MILIDNKFISKLFDKALVNSCLREAYDLRNSKDDGNQRLVTALMPETLVPIHCHPNSIENLMIVCGKFIVITYDDNGIELKRIHL
;
A
#
# COMPACT_ATOMS: atom_id res chain seq x y z
N MET A 1 -2.82 0.71 20.23
CA MET A 1 -2.72 1.78 19.21
C MET A 1 -1.24 2.02 18.94
N ILE A 2 -0.78 1.83 17.71
CA ILE A 2 0.63 2.05 17.33
C ILE A 2 0.84 3.51 16.94
N LEU A 3 1.98 4.08 17.33
CA LEU A 3 2.42 5.39 16.87
C LEU A 3 3.16 5.24 15.54
N ILE A 4 2.68 5.94 14.52
CA ILE A 4 3.36 6.01 13.21
C ILE A 4 4.29 7.23 13.25
N ASP A 5 5.51 7.01 13.72
CA ASP A 5 6.58 8.01 13.74
C ASP A 5 7.66 7.72 12.68
N ASN A 6 8.62 8.64 12.54
CA ASN A 6 9.71 8.49 11.58
C ASN A 6 10.57 7.24 11.84
N LYS A 7 10.67 6.79 13.09
CA LYS A 7 11.45 5.59 13.44
C LYS A 7 10.74 4.33 12.98
N PHE A 8 9.42 4.26 13.14
CA PHE A 8 8.58 3.19 12.62
C PHE A 8 8.64 3.14 11.09
N ILE A 9 8.46 4.29 10.43
CA ILE A 9 8.51 4.40 8.97
C ILE A 9 9.88 3.96 8.44
N SER A 10 10.97 4.43 9.03
CA SER A 10 12.34 4.04 8.62
C SER A 10 12.54 2.53 8.68
N LYS A 11 12.10 1.88 9.76
CA LYS A 11 12.20 0.42 9.89
C LYS A 11 11.38 -0.32 8.84
N LEU A 12 10.24 0.22 8.43
CA LEU A 12 9.40 -0.38 7.41
C LEU A 12 10.07 -0.27 6.03
N PHE A 13 10.74 0.85 5.74
CA PHE A 13 11.58 1.00 4.54
C PHE A 13 12.75 0.02 4.53
N ASP A 14 13.48 -0.13 5.65
CA ASP A 14 14.60 -1.07 5.73
C ASP A 14 14.18 -2.51 5.38
N LYS A 15 12.99 -2.92 5.83
CA LYS A 15 12.40 -4.22 5.50
C LYS A 15 11.95 -4.31 4.05
N ALA A 16 11.32 -3.27 3.53
CA ALA A 16 10.87 -3.23 2.14
C ALA A 16 12.06 -3.33 1.17
N LEU A 17 13.18 -2.66 1.47
CA LEU A 17 14.40 -2.67 0.66
C LEU A 17 15.02 -4.06 0.48
N VAL A 18 14.94 -4.92 1.50
CA VAL A 18 15.47 -6.29 1.43
C VAL A 18 14.43 -7.31 0.95
N ASN A 19 13.18 -6.88 0.77
CA ASN A 19 12.13 -7.72 0.24
C ASN A 19 12.25 -7.78 -1.30
N SER A 20 12.14 -8.98 -1.88
CA SER A 20 12.21 -9.17 -3.33
C SER A 20 11.12 -8.41 -4.09
N CYS A 21 9.98 -8.14 -3.46
CA CYS A 21 8.90 -7.33 -4.02
C CYS A 21 9.07 -5.83 -3.74
N LEU A 22 10.15 -5.40 -3.07
CA LEU A 22 10.43 -4.01 -2.71
C LEU A 22 9.34 -3.36 -1.82
N ARG A 23 8.53 -4.18 -1.14
CA ARG A 23 7.43 -3.74 -0.29
C ARG A 23 7.40 -4.48 1.04
N GLU A 24 6.89 -3.82 2.06
CA GLU A 24 6.61 -4.41 3.37
C GLU A 24 5.29 -3.85 3.92
N ALA A 25 4.40 -4.73 4.35
CA ALA A 25 3.12 -4.35 4.96
C ALA A 25 3.12 -4.67 6.45
N TYR A 26 2.64 -3.73 7.27
CA TYR A 26 2.41 -3.92 8.70
C TYR A 26 0.92 -3.86 9.01
N ASP A 27 0.43 -4.89 9.71
CA ASP A 27 -0.96 -5.03 10.10
C ASP A 27 -1.33 -4.04 11.22
N LEU A 28 -2.36 -3.22 10.98
CA LEU A 28 -2.86 -2.21 11.91
C LEU A 28 -4.21 -2.58 12.52
N ARG A 29 -4.70 -3.80 12.31
CA ARG A 29 -5.97 -4.26 12.89
C ARG A 29 -5.87 -4.34 14.41
N ASN A 30 -6.97 -4.05 15.09
CA ASN A 30 -7.03 -4.16 16.56
C ASN A 30 -7.12 -5.63 17.01
N SER A 31 -7.71 -6.48 16.18
CA SER A 31 -7.80 -7.93 16.38
C SER A 31 -7.84 -8.64 15.03
N LYS A 32 -7.63 -9.95 15.03
CA LYS A 32 -7.76 -10.77 13.81
C LYS A 32 -9.20 -10.89 13.31
N ASP A 33 -10.16 -10.67 14.21
CA ASP A 33 -11.60 -10.76 13.94
C ASP A 33 -12.18 -9.45 13.39
N ASP A 34 -11.35 -8.40 13.27
CA ASP A 34 -11.73 -7.19 12.54
C ASP A 34 -11.92 -7.55 11.06
N GLY A 35 -13.16 -7.42 10.57
CA GLY A 35 -13.53 -7.74 9.19
C GLY A 35 -12.90 -6.82 8.14
N ASN A 36 -12.23 -5.76 8.57
CA ASN A 36 -11.54 -4.82 7.71
C ASN A 36 -10.07 -5.21 7.50
N GLN A 37 -9.54 -4.98 6.31
CA GLN A 37 -8.10 -4.99 6.06
C GLN A 37 -7.55 -3.59 6.32
N ARG A 38 -6.76 -3.45 7.39
CA ARG A 38 -6.11 -2.19 7.75
C ARG A 38 -4.62 -2.42 7.90
N LEU A 39 -3.84 -1.75 7.08
CA LEU A 39 -2.39 -1.93 7.02
C LEU A 39 -1.68 -0.63 6.62
N VAL A 40 -0.42 -0.52 7.02
CA VAL A 40 0.51 0.49 6.51
C VAL A 40 1.57 -0.21 5.69
N THR A 41 1.78 0.23 4.46
CA THR A 41 2.71 -0.40 3.53
C THR A 41 3.81 0.58 3.14
N ALA A 42 5.05 0.14 3.26
CA ALA A 42 6.18 0.76 2.60
C ALA A 42 6.30 0.19 1.18
N LEU A 43 6.38 1.07 0.19
CA LEU A 43 6.65 0.75 -1.21
C LEU A 43 7.92 1.50 -1.59
N MET A 44 8.99 0.80 -1.92
CA MET A 44 10.21 1.43 -2.42
C MET A 44 10.03 1.83 -3.89
N PRO A 45 10.83 2.77 -4.43
CA PRO A 45 10.87 3.03 -5.86
C PRO A 45 11.00 1.74 -6.66
N GLU A 46 10.36 1.69 -7.83
CA GLU A 46 10.31 0.52 -8.73
C GLU A 46 9.45 -0.66 -8.24
N THR A 47 8.83 -0.55 -7.05
CA THR A 47 7.81 -1.52 -6.63
C THR A 47 6.68 -1.56 -7.65
N LEU A 48 6.38 -2.76 -8.16
CA LEU A 48 5.22 -3.01 -9.02
C LEU A 48 4.10 -3.64 -8.20
N VAL A 49 2.94 -2.98 -8.18
CA VAL A 49 1.71 -3.54 -7.63
C VAL A 49 0.92 -4.13 -8.79
N PRO A 50 0.61 -5.44 -8.78
CA PRO A 50 -0.22 -6.05 -9.82
C PRO A 50 -1.58 -5.37 -9.92
N ILE A 51 -2.09 -5.28 -11.15
CA ILE A 51 -3.45 -4.82 -11.43
C ILE A 51 -4.42 -5.79 -10.73
N HIS A 52 -5.34 -5.24 -9.94
CA HIS A 52 -6.33 -6.02 -9.21
C HIS A 52 -7.65 -5.23 -9.08
N CYS A 53 -8.73 -5.96 -8.82
CA CYS A 53 -10.06 -5.41 -8.61
C CYS A 53 -10.65 -6.00 -7.33
N HIS A 54 -11.34 -5.16 -6.56
CA HIS A 54 -12.00 -5.53 -5.31
C HIS A 54 -13.52 -5.50 -5.52
N PRO A 55 -14.17 -6.62 -5.93
CA PRO A 55 -15.58 -6.61 -6.30
C PRO A 55 -16.53 -6.48 -5.09
N ASN A 56 -16.05 -6.83 -3.89
CA ASN A 56 -16.86 -6.93 -2.68
C ASN A 56 -16.37 -6.01 -1.54
N SER A 57 -15.38 -5.15 -1.81
CA SER A 57 -14.77 -4.28 -0.81
C SER A 57 -14.29 -2.99 -1.43
N ILE A 58 -14.11 -1.97 -0.59
CA ILE A 58 -13.55 -0.68 -1.00
C ILE A 58 -12.15 -0.56 -0.42
N GLU A 59 -11.18 -0.20 -1.25
CA GLU A 59 -9.83 0.13 -0.82
C GLU A 59 -9.67 1.65 -0.76
N ASN A 60 -9.17 2.17 0.37
CA ASN A 60 -8.85 3.58 0.53
C ASN A 60 -7.34 3.72 0.76
N LEU A 61 -6.73 4.66 0.04
CA LEU A 61 -5.29 4.90 0.09
C LEU A 61 -5.01 6.28 0.71
N MET A 62 -4.09 6.34 1.66
CA MET A 62 -3.62 7.58 2.28
C MET A 62 -2.09 7.61 2.25
N ILE A 63 -1.51 8.68 1.73
CA ILE A 63 -0.07 8.89 1.82
C ILE A 63 0.26 9.37 3.23
N VAL A 64 1.13 8.63 3.91
CA VAL A 64 1.75 9.08 5.16
C VAL A 64 2.97 9.95 4.87
N CYS A 65 3.82 9.52 3.93
CA CYS A 65 4.97 10.27 3.44
C CYS A 65 5.37 9.82 2.03
N GLY A 66 6.07 10.69 1.30
CA GLY A 66 6.55 10.40 -0.05
C GLY A 66 5.54 10.77 -1.13
N LYS A 67 5.59 10.03 -2.24
CA LYS A 67 4.75 10.22 -3.43
C LYS A 67 4.42 8.87 -4.03
N PHE A 68 3.27 8.75 -4.66
CA PHE A 68 2.91 7.52 -5.38
C PHE A 68 2.10 7.83 -6.64
N ILE A 69 2.13 6.88 -7.57
CA ILE A 69 1.34 6.97 -8.80
C ILE A 69 0.25 5.91 -8.73
N VAL A 70 -1.00 6.34 -8.87
CA VAL A 70 -2.15 5.45 -9.01
C VAL A 70 -2.50 5.37 -10.48
N ILE A 71 -2.55 4.16 -11.00
CA ILE A 71 -2.98 3.88 -12.36
C ILE A 71 -4.27 3.06 -12.27
N THR A 72 -5.34 3.55 -12.89
CA THR A 72 -6.63 2.85 -12.95
C THR A 72 -6.83 2.24 -14.33
N TYR A 73 -7.46 1.07 -14.38
CA TYR A 73 -7.72 0.33 -15.61
C TYR A 73 -9.22 0.06 -15.75
N ASP A 74 -9.69 -0.13 -16.98
CA ASP A 74 -11.01 -0.66 -17.26
C ASP A 74 -11.04 -2.20 -17.16
N ASP A 75 -12.23 -2.79 -17.39
CA ASP A 75 -12.43 -4.24 -17.33
C ASP A 75 -11.65 -5.03 -18.41
N ASN A 76 -11.14 -4.35 -19.45
CA ASN A 76 -10.31 -4.95 -20.49
C ASN A 76 -8.80 -4.79 -20.21
N GLY A 77 -8.42 -4.18 -19.08
CA GLY A 77 -7.03 -3.91 -18.74
C GLY A 77 -6.43 -2.71 -19.49
N ILE A 78 -7.24 -1.81 -20.03
CA ILE A 78 -6.80 -0.58 -20.69
C ILE A 78 -6.64 0.51 -19.64
N GLU A 79 -5.49 1.19 -19.61
CA GLU A 79 -5.21 2.31 -18.70
C GLU A 79 -6.21 3.45 -18.94
N LEU A 80 -6.98 3.80 -17.91
CA LEU A 80 -7.95 4.90 -17.94
C LEU A 80 -7.34 6.21 -17.46
N LYS A 81 -6.56 6.16 -16.38
CA LYS A 81 -6.04 7.35 -15.71
C LYS A 81 -4.78 7.06 -14.93
N ARG A 82 -3.87 8.05 -14.94
CA ARG A 82 -2.70 8.12 -14.08
C ARG A 82 -2.79 9.33 -13.17
N ILE A 83 -2.73 9.09 -11.86
CA ILE A 83 -2.82 10.13 -10.83
C ILE A 83 -1.49 10.16 -10.07
N HIS A 84 -0.84 11.30 -10.07
CA HIS A 84 0.37 11.54 -9.28
C HIS A 84 -0.06 12.17 -7.95
N LEU A 85 0.20 11.48 -6.85
CA LEU A 85 -0.17 11.86 -5.50
C LEU A 85 1.07 12.05 -4.63
#